data_AF-A0A1H4FTM3-F1
#
_entry.id   AF-A0A1H4FTM3-F1
#
_cell.length_a   1.000
_cell.length_b   1.000
_cell.length_c   1.000
_cell.angle_alpha   90.00
_cell.angle_beta   90.00
_cell.angle_gamma   90.00
#
_symmetry.space_group_name_H-M   'P 1'
#
loop_
_entity.id
_entity.type
_entity.pdbx_description
1 polymer ?
#
loop_
_entity_poly.entity_id
_entity_poly.type
_entity_poly.pdbx_seq_one_letter_code
_entity_poly.pdbx_strand_id
1 'polypeptide(L)'
;MNRIARPATSAAAVALALAALLMGCTTAVPDGGSGASGTAPAAPTGSKTPEAGEATAAPVEAVLVVASVDVDGKNVTASGYVQGIVTENGTCVFTFSRNGAGFTVEHEATPDRSTTSCGTVQAPIERFQRGDYAVTVGIDVAGTRHTSPASTVVIP
;
A
#
# COMPACT_ATOMS: atom_id res chain seq x y z
N MET A 1 34.06 -32.12 7.13
CA MET A 1 34.22 -30.87 6.34
C MET A 1 33.98 -31.21 4.87
N ASN A 2 32.72 -31.20 4.41
CA ASN A 2 32.37 -31.56 3.04
C ASN A 2 31.91 -30.32 2.28
N ARG A 3 32.73 -29.85 1.34
CA ARG A 3 32.36 -28.81 0.38
C ARG A 3 31.66 -29.46 -0.80
N ILE A 4 30.35 -29.24 -0.93
CA ILE A 4 29.58 -29.64 -2.11
C ILE A 4 29.55 -28.45 -3.06
N ALA A 5 30.30 -28.55 -4.15
CA ALA A 5 30.30 -27.59 -5.25
C ALA A 5 28.97 -27.70 -6.02
N ARG A 6 28.30 -26.57 -6.24
CA ARG A 6 27.13 -26.48 -7.13
C ARG A 6 27.59 -25.97 -8.50
N PRO A 7 27.24 -26.67 -9.59
CA PRO A 7 27.55 -26.21 -10.95
C PRO A 7 26.67 -25.02 -11.32
N ALA A 8 27.32 -24.02 -11.94
CA ALA A 8 26.68 -22.94 -12.66
C ALA A 8 26.09 -23.47 -13.97
N THR A 9 24.79 -23.27 -14.18
CA THR A 9 24.15 -23.55 -15.46
C THR A 9 23.29 -22.37 -15.89
N SER A 10 23.86 -21.67 -16.87
CA SER A 10 23.20 -21.25 -18.12
C SER A 10 22.10 -20.20 -18.04
N ALA A 11 22.55 -18.95 -18.25
CA ALA A 11 21.80 -17.96 -19.01
C ALA A 11 21.49 -18.52 -20.41
N ALA A 12 20.21 -18.57 -20.79
CA ALA A 12 19.79 -18.78 -22.16
C ALA A 12 18.58 -17.89 -22.45
N ALA A 13 18.82 -16.96 -23.37
CA ALA A 13 17.90 -16.05 -24.01
C ALA A 13 16.55 -16.67 -24.37
N VAL A 14 15.46 -16.00 -23.98
CA VAL A 14 14.19 -16.00 -24.72
C VAL A 14 13.82 -14.54 -24.93
N ALA A 15 14.48 -13.95 -25.91
CA ALA A 15 14.04 -12.74 -26.58
C ALA A 15 13.26 -13.16 -27.84
N LEU A 16 12.21 -12.39 -28.14
CA LEU A 16 11.31 -12.41 -29.31
C LEU A 16 9.89 -12.98 -29.09
N ALA A 17 8.95 -12.17 -29.59
CA ALA A 17 7.50 -12.34 -29.77
C ALA A 17 6.68 -12.07 -28.48
N LEU A 18 5.81 -11.08 -28.38
CA LEU A 18 4.90 -10.51 -29.37
C LEU A 18 4.72 -8.99 -29.16
N ALA A 19 5.07 -8.21 -30.19
CA ALA A 19 4.71 -6.80 -30.33
C ALA A 19 3.53 -6.65 -31.31
N ALA A 20 2.32 -7.09 -30.93
CA ALA A 20 1.18 -7.11 -31.85
C ALA A 20 -0.22 -6.99 -31.21
N LEU A 21 -0.46 -6.06 -30.28
CA LEU A 21 -1.82 -5.81 -29.75
C LEU A 21 -2.17 -4.32 -29.48
N LEU A 22 -1.48 -3.36 -30.12
CA LEU A 22 -1.83 -1.94 -30.05
C LEU A 22 -2.76 -1.51 -31.21
N MET A 23 -3.99 -2.03 -31.25
CA MET A 23 -5.06 -1.52 -32.12
C MET A 23 -6.44 -1.61 -31.44
N GLY A 24 -7.08 -0.45 -31.25
CA GLY A 24 -8.49 -0.29 -30.87
C GLY A 24 -8.71 -0.30 -29.34
N CYS A 25 -9.32 0.70 -28.69
CA CYS A 25 -10.53 1.40 -29.09
C CYS A 25 -10.46 2.90 -28.74
N THR A 26 -10.67 3.74 -29.75
CA THR A 26 -11.13 5.13 -29.58
C THR A 26 -12.62 5.06 -29.28
N THR A 27 -13.02 5.45 -28.07
CA THR A 27 -14.42 5.70 -27.73
C THR A 27 -14.60 7.21 -27.63
N ALA A 28 -15.33 7.74 -28.60
CA ALA A 28 -15.82 9.10 -28.63
C ALA A 28 -16.67 9.36 -27.38
N VAL A 29 -16.33 10.39 -26.62
CA VAL A 29 -17.19 10.94 -25.57
C VAL A 29 -17.91 12.16 -26.16
N PRO A 30 -19.25 12.21 -26.11
CA PRO A 30 -20.01 13.36 -26.60
C PRO A 30 -19.83 14.59 -25.70
N ASP A 31 -19.50 15.71 -26.33
CA ASP A 31 -19.68 17.06 -25.79
C ASP A 31 -21.18 17.31 -25.56
N GLY A 32 -21.59 17.39 -24.30
CA GLY A 32 -22.96 17.65 -23.92
C GLY A 32 -23.03 18.26 -22.52
N GLY A 33 -23.34 19.56 -22.45
CA GLY A 33 -23.84 20.14 -21.20
C GLY A 33 -23.43 21.58 -20.91
N SER A 34 -23.80 22.51 -21.79
CA SER A 34 -24.05 23.89 -21.39
C SER A 34 -25.18 23.93 -20.35
N GLY A 35 -24.97 24.64 -19.22
CA GLY A 35 -26.06 25.25 -18.48
C GLY A 35 -25.97 25.12 -16.95
N ALA A 36 -25.44 26.17 -16.29
CA ALA A 36 -26.12 26.88 -15.20
C ALA A 36 -25.24 28.03 -14.69
N SER A 37 -25.52 29.26 -15.15
CA SER A 37 -25.13 30.47 -14.42
C SER A 37 -25.96 30.56 -13.15
N GLY A 38 -25.39 30.10 -12.05
CA GLY A 38 -25.92 30.31 -10.70
C GLY A 38 -25.49 31.68 -10.16
N THR A 39 -26.47 32.51 -9.84
CA THR A 39 -26.36 33.79 -9.14
C THR A 39 -25.40 33.75 -7.96
N ALA A 40 -24.42 34.65 -7.95
CA ALA A 40 -23.48 34.84 -6.86
C ALA A 40 -24.18 35.37 -5.59
N PRO A 41 -24.10 34.68 -4.43
CA PRO A 41 -24.53 35.23 -3.15
C PRO A 41 -23.53 36.29 -2.66
N ALA A 42 -24.05 37.39 -2.11
CA ALA A 42 -23.27 38.45 -1.51
C ALA A 42 -22.37 37.95 -0.37
N ALA A 43 -21.12 38.39 -0.36
CA ALA A 43 -20.11 38.01 0.63
C ALA A 43 -20.42 38.63 2.01
N PRO A 44 -20.40 37.85 3.12
CA PRO A 44 -20.40 38.42 4.46
C PRO A 44 -19.03 39.01 4.80
N THR A 45 -18.95 40.33 4.92
CA THR A 45 -17.81 41.08 5.46
C THR A 45 -17.74 40.90 6.98
N GLY A 46 -17.05 39.85 7.41
CA GLY A 46 -16.86 39.55 8.83
C GLY A 46 -15.72 38.57 9.07
N SER A 47 -14.55 38.81 8.47
CA SER A 47 -13.38 37.96 8.70
C SER A 47 -12.68 38.39 10.00
N LYS A 48 -13.09 37.78 11.12
CA LYS A 48 -12.23 37.72 12.30
C LYS A 48 -11.13 36.71 11.97
N THR A 49 -9.91 37.20 11.74
CA THR A 49 -8.70 36.38 11.61
C THR A 49 -8.66 35.42 12.81
N PRO A 50 -8.81 34.10 12.60
CA PRO A 50 -8.59 33.13 13.67
C PRO A 50 -7.14 33.26 14.11
N GLU A 51 -6.94 33.58 15.38
CA GLU A 51 -5.62 33.54 16.01
C GLU A 51 -5.13 32.10 15.89
N ALA A 52 -4.04 31.91 15.14
CA ALA A 52 -3.47 30.60 14.87
C ALA A 52 -2.86 30.06 16.16
N GLY A 53 -3.68 29.33 16.94
CA GLY A 53 -3.17 28.46 17.97
C GLY A 53 -2.26 27.43 17.33
N GLU A 54 -1.06 27.23 17.88
CA GLU A 54 -0.15 26.18 17.45
C GLU A 54 -0.86 24.83 17.55
N ALA A 55 -1.26 24.29 16.41
CA ALA A 55 -1.84 22.96 16.33
C ALA A 55 -0.74 21.96 16.70
N THR A 56 -0.87 21.35 17.88
CA THR A 56 -0.04 20.22 18.27
C THR A 56 -0.25 19.11 17.24
N ALA A 57 0.82 18.72 16.54
CA ALA A 57 0.75 17.66 15.55
C ALA A 57 0.25 16.35 16.20
N ALA A 58 -0.73 15.70 15.59
CA ALA A 58 -1.21 14.40 16.04
C ALA A 58 -0.08 13.36 15.92
N PRO A 59 -0.02 12.36 16.82
CA PRO A 59 0.96 11.29 16.72
C PRO A 59 0.76 10.48 15.43
N VAL A 60 1.87 10.06 14.82
CA VAL A 60 1.84 9.20 13.63
C VAL A 60 1.75 7.74 14.04
N GLU A 61 0.71 7.04 13.58
CA GLU A 61 0.41 5.66 13.97
C GLU A 61 0.10 4.79 12.76
N ALA A 62 0.84 3.69 12.58
CA ALA A 62 0.54 2.69 11.56
C ALA A 62 -0.43 1.65 12.09
N VAL A 63 -1.48 1.35 11.32
CA VAL A 63 -2.57 0.46 11.70
C VAL A 63 -2.73 -0.65 10.66
N LEU A 64 -2.60 -1.90 11.11
CA LEU A 64 -2.94 -3.07 10.32
C LEU A 64 -4.43 -3.39 10.50
N VAL A 65 -5.19 -3.42 9.42
CA VAL A 65 -6.64 -3.62 9.43
C VAL A 65 -7.01 -5.08 9.20
N VAL A 66 -6.38 -5.72 8.22
CA VAL A 66 -6.61 -7.13 7.87
C VAL A 66 -5.27 -7.85 7.82
N ALA A 67 -5.25 -9.09 8.31
CA ALA A 67 -4.20 -10.08 8.10
C ALA A 67 -4.82 -11.50 8.19
N SER A 68 -5.08 -12.13 7.05
CA SER A 68 -5.77 -13.42 7.00
C SER A 68 -5.39 -14.24 5.76
N VAL A 69 -5.59 -15.55 5.84
CA VAL A 69 -5.61 -16.40 4.64
C VAL A 69 -6.94 -16.18 3.91
N ASP A 70 -6.89 -16.06 2.60
CA ASP A 70 -8.08 -15.88 1.76
C ASP A 70 -9.01 -17.09 1.84
N VAL A 71 -10.30 -16.88 1.51
CA VAL A 71 -11.33 -17.91 1.55
C VAL A 71 -11.07 -19.10 0.62
N ASP A 72 -10.30 -18.88 -0.46
CA ASP A 72 -9.89 -19.94 -1.39
C ASP A 72 -8.59 -20.63 -0.99
N GLY A 73 -7.94 -20.16 0.09
CA GLY A 73 -6.69 -20.70 0.61
C GLY A 73 -5.47 -20.43 -0.27
N LYS A 74 -5.55 -19.55 -1.27
CA LYS A 74 -4.45 -19.32 -2.23
C LYS A 74 -3.51 -18.20 -1.85
N ASN A 75 -3.99 -17.20 -1.13
CA ASN A 75 -3.17 -16.07 -0.71
C ASN A 75 -3.31 -15.77 0.78
N VAL A 76 -2.30 -15.09 1.30
CA VAL A 76 -2.37 -14.35 2.55
C VAL A 76 -2.56 -12.88 2.21
N THR A 77 -3.67 -12.32 2.68
CA THR A 77 -4.05 -10.92 2.46
C THR A 77 -3.72 -10.09 3.69
N ALA A 78 -3.14 -8.91 3.47
CA ALA A 78 -2.95 -7.91 4.50
C ALA A 78 -3.31 -6.51 3.99
N SER A 79 -3.87 -5.67 4.86
CA SER A 79 -4.20 -4.28 4.54
C SER A 79 -4.00 -3.36 5.74
N GLY A 80 -3.77 -2.08 5.47
CA GLY A 80 -3.48 -1.11 6.52
C GLY A 80 -3.50 0.34 6.06
N TYR A 81 -3.29 1.25 7.01
CA TYR A 81 -3.14 2.69 6.79
C TYR A 81 -2.28 3.30 7.90
N VAL A 82 -1.90 4.57 7.72
CA VAL A 82 -1.10 5.33 8.68
C VAL A 82 -1.81 6.63 9.01
N GLN A 83 -2.12 6.83 10.28
CA GLN A 83 -2.77 8.02 10.80
C GLN A 83 -1.77 9.12 11.11
N GLY A 84 -2.22 10.38 11.09
CA GLY A 84 -1.41 11.53 11.50
C GLY A 84 -0.46 12.03 10.42
N ILE A 85 -0.43 11.38 9.25
CA ILE A 85 0.35 11.82 8.09
C ILE A 85 -0.39 11.57 6.78
N VAL A 86 -0.26 12.54 5.87
CA VAL A 86 -0.57 12.40 4.45
C VAL A 86 0.75 12.52 3.70
N THR A 87 1.21 11.42 3.09
CA THR A 87 2.41 11.43 2.24
C THR A 87 2.06 11.08 0.80
N GLU A 88 2.61 11.84 -0.14
CA GLU A 88 2.58 11.51 -1.56
C GLU A 88 3.82 10.66 -1.86
N ASN A 89 3.65 9.53 -2.55
CA ASN A 89 4.74 8.63 -2.97
C ASN A 89 5.48 7.90 -1.84
N GLY A 90 4.81 7.58 -0.74
CA GLY A 90 5.38 6.69 0.28
C GLY A 90 5.38 5.22 -0.18
N THR A 91 6.19 4.39 0.46
CA THR A 91 6.14 2.93 0.28
C THR A 91 5.74 2.28 1.60
N CYS A 92 4.57 1.63 1.61
CA CYS A 92 4.19 0.78 2.72
C CYS A 92 4.84 -0.60 2.57
N VAL A 93 5.37 -1.12 3.67
CA VAL A 93 6.05 -2.41 3.72
C VAL A 93 5.32 -3.30 4.70
N PHE A 94 4.69 -4.34 4.17
CA PHE A 94 4.09 -5.41 4.95
C PHE A 94 5.15 -6.47 5.23
N THR A 95 5.40 -6.75 6.50
CA THR A 95 6.39 -7.75 6.93
C THR A 95 5.67 -8.96 7.50
N PHE A 96 5.95 -10.13 6.94
CA PHE A 96 5.47 -11.42 7.44
C PHE A 96 6.65 -12.16 8.06
N SER A 97 6.60 -12.44 9.36
CA SER A 97 7.72 -13.05 10.09
C SER A 97 7.29 -14.27 10.91
N ARG A 98 8.14 -15.30 10.91
CA ARG A 98 8.01 -16.52 11.71
C ARG A 98 9.39 -16.95 12.17
N ASN A 99 9.58 -17.11 13.48
CA ASN A 99 10.84 -17.56 14.08
C ASN A 99 12.07 -16.76 13.63
N GLY A 100 11.92 -15.44 13.45
CA GLY A 100 13.01 -14.55 13.01
C GLY A 100 13.33 -14.60 11.51
N ALA A 101 12.73 -15.51 10.75
CA ALA A 101 12.73 -15.47 9.30
C ALA A 101 11.49 -14.72 8.81
N GLY A 102 11.62 -13.92 7.76
CA GLY A 102 10.48 -13.21 7.22
C GLY A 102 10.70 -12.77 5.79
N PHE A 103 9.64 -12.28 5.17
CA PHE A 103 9.70 -11.61 3.89
C PHE A 103 8.77 -10.41 3.89
N THR A 104 9.06 -9.48 2.98
CA THR A 104 8.30 -8.25 2.84
C THR A 104 7.53 -8.22 1.53
N VAL A 105 6.41 -7.51 1.55
CA VAL A 105 5.64 -7.11 0.38
C VAL A 105 5.48 -5.60 0.43
N GLU A 106 5.87 -4.93 -0.65
CA GLU A 106 5.78 -3.48 -0.75
C GLU A 106 4.50 -3.10 -1.50
N HIS A 107 3.91 -1.98 -1.10
CA HIS A 107 2.77 -1.37 -1.79
C HIS A 107 2.94 0.14 -1.77
N GLU A 108 2.56 0.78 -2.88
CA GLU A 108 2.56 2.23 -2.97
C GLU A 108 1.56 2.82 -1.98
N ALA A 109 2.00 3.82 -1.22
CA ALA A 109 1.18 4.51 -0.25
C ALA A 109 0.36 5.61 -0.96
N THR A 110 -0.94 5.65 -0.71
CA THR A 110 -1.84 6.64 -1.32
C THR A 110 -2.29 7.67 -0.27
N PRO A 111 -2.17 8.98 -0.53
CA PRO A 111 -2.67 10.01 0.37
C PRO A 111 -4.20 9.95 0.49
N ASP A 112 -4.74 10.03 1.71
CA ASP A 112 -6.19 10.09 1.96
C ASP A 112 -6.50 11.07 3.09
N ARG A 113 -6.91 12.30 2.75
CA ARG A 113 -7.36 13.42 3.61
C ARG A 113 -6.59 13.68 4.91
N SER A 114 -6.64 12.77 5.88
CA SER A 114 -5.97 12.82 7.19
C SER A 114 -5.08 11.61 7.49
N THR A 115 -4.92 10.69 6.53
CA THR A 115 -4.18 9.44 6.63
C THR A 115 -3.42 9.14 5.34
N THR A 116 -2.58 8.13 5.40
CA THR A 116 -1.95 7.52 4.23
C THR A 116 -2.41 6.07 4.14
N SER A 117 -3.10 5.71 3.06
CA SER A 117 -3.54 4.34 2.81
C SER A 117 -2.38 3.48 2.33
N CYS A 118 -2.22 2.29 2.91
CA CYS A 118 -1.26 1.29 2.45
C CYS A 118 -1.87 0.26 1.50
N GLY A 119 -3.15 0.44 1.14
CA GLY A 119 -3.87 -0.48 0.25
C GLY A 119 -4.00 -1.89 0.82
N THR A 120 -4.11 -2.85 -0.08
CA THR A 120 -4.22 -4.28 0.23
C THR A 120 -3.16 -5.04 -0.57
N VAL A 121 -2.39 -5.88 0.11
CA VAL A 121 -1.42 -6.78 -0.51
C VAL A 121 -1.90 -8.22 -0.43
N GLN A 122 -1.57 -8.99 -1.45
CA GLN A 122 -1.78 -10.43 -1.49
C GLN A 122 -0.46 -11.12 -1.76
N ALA A 123 -0.09 -12.05 -0.89
CA ALA A 123 1.09 -12.89 -1.07
C ALA A 123 0.65 -14.34 -1.32
N PRO A 124 1.17 -15.01 -2.37
CA PRO A 124 0.86 -16.41 -2.63
C PRO A 124 1.21 -17.28 -1.43
N ILE A 125 0.29 -18.18 -1.04
CA ILE A 125 0.44 -19.01 0.16
C ILE A 125 1.65 -19.95 0.07
N GLU A 126 2.11 -20.28 -1.14
CA GLU A 126 3.26 -21.14 -1.39
C GLU A 126 4.59 -20.53 -0.92
N ARG A 127 4.61 -19.21 -0.65
CA ARG A 127 5.75 -18.53 -0.04
C ARG A 127 5.83 -18.74 1.46
N PHE A 128 4.78 -19.27 2.08
CA PHE A 128 4.67 -19.49 3.51
C PHE A 128 4.85 -20.97 3.84
N GLN A 129 5.46 -21.23 4.99
CA GLN A 129 5.36 -22.53 5.64
C GLN A 129 4.13 -22.54 6.54
N ARG A 130 3.68 -23.72 6.95
CA ARG A 130 2.60 -23.83 7.95
C ARG A 130 3.01 -23.27 9.30
N GLY A 131 2.05 -22.66 9.99
CA GLY A 131 2.19 -22.16 11.36
C GLY A 131 1.88 -20.67 11.50
N ASP A 132 2.25 -20.13 12.66
CA ASP A 132 1.89 -18.76 13.05
C ASP A 132 2.90 -17.75 12.49
N TYR A 133 2.39 -16.70 11.86
CA TYR A 133 3.16 -15.57 11.36
C TYR A 133 2.73 -14.29 12.06
N ALA A 134 3.71 -13.49 12.48
CA ALA A 134 3.51 -12.12 12.91
C ALA A 134 3.55 -11.21 11.68
N VAL A 135 2.48 -10.44 11.48
CA VAL A 135 2.29 -9.49 10.39
C VAL A 135 2.31 -8.08 10.93
N THR A 136 3.09 -7.20 10.30
CA THR A 136 3.13 -5.76 10.58
C THR A 136 3.09 -4.97 9.29
N VAL A 137 2.49 -3.79 9.32
CA VAL A 137 2.64 -2.79 8.26
C VAL A 137 3.49 -1.63 8.78
N GLY A 138 4.37 -1.10 7.95
CA GLY A 138 5.12 0.10 8.31
C GLY A 138 5.50 0.95 7.11
N ILE A 139 5.80 2.22 7.39
CA ILE A 139 6.19 3.23 6.42
C ILE A 139 7.38 4.03 6.96
N ASP A 140 8.25 4.48 6.07
CA ASP A 140 9.33 5.40 6.40
C ASP A 140 8.93 6.83 6.02
N VAL A 141 8.96 7.72 7.01
CA VAL A 141 8.54 9.11 6.90
C VAL A 141 9.65 9.99 7.45
N ALA A 142 10.25 10.83 6.60
CA ALA A 142 11.33 11.73 6.99
C ALA A 142 12.47 11.02 7.76
N GLY A 143 12.80 9.78 7.37
CA GLY A 143 13.84 8.96 8.01
C GLY A 143 13.41 8.26 9.31
N THR A 144 12.14 8.39 9.72
CA THR A 144 11.57 7.69 10.87
C THR A 144 10.64 6.58 10.41
N ARG A 145 10.86 5.37 10.91
CA ARG A 145 10.00 4.23 10.60
C ARG A 145 8.85 4.12 11.58
N HIS A 146 7.62 4.16 11.06
CA HIS A 146 6.39 3.93 11.82
C HIS A 146 5.89 2.52 11.50
N THR A 147 5.75 1.68 12.53
CA THR A 147 5.33 0.27 12.37
C THR A 147 4.12 -0.01 13.25
N SER A 148 3.17 -0.77 12.73
CA SER A 148 2.00 -1.21 13.50
C SER A 148 2.39 -2.22 14.58
N PRO A 149 1.53 -2.42 15.59
CA PRO A 149 1.56 -3.64 16.39
C PRO A 149 1.50 -4.88 15.48
N ALA A 150 2.10 -5.97 15.94
CA ALA A 150 2.04 -7.24 15.23
C ALA A 150 0.67 -7.90 15.41
N SER A 151 0.10 -8.41 14.31
CA SER A 151 -1.06 -9.31 14.33
C SER A 151 -0.64 -10.72 13.94
N THR A 152 -1.28 -11.73 14.51
CA THR A 152 -0.98 -13.13 14.20
C THR A 152 -1.91 -13.65 13.12
N VAL A 153 -1.34 -14.23 12.07
CA VAL A 153 -2.05 -15.02 11.06
C VAL A 153 -1.60 -16.47 11.12
N VAL A 154 -2.55 -17.41 11.10
CA VAL A 154 -2.27 -18.85 11.11
C VAL A 154 -2.33 -19.37 9.68
N ILE A 155 -1.23 -19.97 9.21
CA ILE A 155 -1.15 -20.60 7.89
C ILE A 155 -1.41 -22.11 8.04
N PRO A 156 -2.48 -22.66 7.42
CA PRO A 156 -2.96 -24.03 7.63
C PRO A 156 -2.14 -25.12 6.93
#